data_AF-A0A2N2WR29-F1
#
_entry.id   AF-A0A2N2WR29-F1
#
_cell.length_a   1.000
_cell.length_b   1.000
_cell.length_c   1.000
_cell.angle_alpha   90.00
_cell.angle_beta   90.00
_cell.angle_gamma   90.00
#
_symmetry.space_group_name_H-M   'P 1'
#
loop_
_entity.id
_entity.type
_entity.pdbx_description
1 polymer ?
#
loop_
_entity_poly.entity_id
_entity_poly.type
_entity_poly.pdbx_seq_one_letter_code
_entity_poly.pdbx_strand_id
1 'polypeptide(L)'
;MSTFNYHIDTQPLAEEMGNVSKNVNLTTGAVVAMQAAVVAAEERASDLVCDNVNRGFYSLIRSQISQKLAKYKSEYESKRMLLSHQKRALVSIKTIMERDYNMISKRYTKLFNGLNSNLQTRVFEVDKPMIDFSYRDIGRMTNRSKYLTAVVPLTQLESVASSQKIVASNIKQRGLNAINSIKAFILEMHNQESLAKKILVDDIVTRNSEAYLPVALCEFENDSLGNRVTEFFAPGESLHQAAVTSISNALHSEFHNTPQNQDLYSRQEVRNEFLKLISDSKKPARVRDVAIELFNSGLPQREKS
;
A
#
# COMPACT_ATOMS: atom_id res chain seq x y z
N MET A 1 11.89 151.31 -9.70
CA MET A 1 12.35 150.02 -9.13
C MET A 1 11.38 148.96 -9.65
N SER A 2 11.75 148.18 -10.66
CA SER A 2 10.83 147.26 -11.32
C SER A 2 10.84 145.89 -10.65
N THR A 3 9.96 145.70 -9.67
CA THR A 3 9.56 144.39 -9.18
C THR A 3 8.69 143.72 -10.25
N PHE A 4 9.26 142.72 -10.93
CA PHE A 4 8.54 141.92 -11.90
C PHE A 4 7.61 140.94 -11.17
N ASN A 5 6.32 141.22 -11.20
CA ASN A 5 5.28 140.35 -10.67
C ASN A 5 4.76 139.46 -11.81
N TYR A 6 5.27 138.23 -11.92
CA TYR A 6 4.79 137.25 -12.91
C TYR A 6 3.59 136.51 -12.33
N HIS A 7 2.40 136.77 -12.86
CA HIS A 7 1.23 135.95 -12.60
C HIS A 7 1.34 134.71 -13.48
N ILE A 8 1.81 133.60 -12.91
CA ILE A 8 1.82 132.31 -13.60
C ILE A 8 0.37 131.83 -13.62
N ASP A 9 -0.25 131.83 -14.79
CA ASP A 9 -1.58 131.27 -14.98
C ASP A 9 -1.51 129.75 -14.92
N THR A 10 -2.03 129.17 -13.83
CA THR A 10 -2.03 127.72 -13.59
C THR A 10 -3.30 127.03 -14.07
N GLN A 11 -4.27 127.77 -14.63
CA GLN A 11 -5.50 127.20 -15.19
C GLN A 11 -5.25 126.16 -16.31
N PRO A 12 -4.39 126.39 -17.31
CA PRO A 12 -4.14 125.39 -18.35
C PRO A 12 -3.47 124.12 -17.80
N LEU A 13 -2.65 124.24 -16.74
CA LEU A 13 -2.08 123.07 -16.06
C LEU A 13 -3.14 122.30 -15.26
N ALA A 14 -4.08 122.99 -14.61
CA ALA A 14 -5.16 122.36 -13.85
C ALA A 14 -6.14 121.59 -14.76
N GLU A 15 -6.46 122.12 -15.94
CA GLU A 15 -7.30 121.44 -16.94
C GLU A 15 -6.63 120.16 -17.47
N GLU A 16 -5.34 120.23 -17.84
CA GLU A 16 -4.57 119.05 -18.27
C GLU A 16 -4.42 118.02 -17.14
N MET A 17 -4.20 118.47 -15.90
CA MET A 17 -4.12 117.58 -14.73
C MET A 17 -5.47 116.90 -14.44
N GLY A 18 -6.60 117.58 -14.68
CA GLY A 18 -7.94 117.01 -14.65
C GLY A 18 -8.18 115.96 -15.74
N ASN A 19 -7.67 116.22 -16.95
CA ASN A 19 -7.78 115.29 -18.08
C ASN A 19 -6.92 114.02 -17.87
N VAL A 20 -5.71 114.19 -17.34
CA VAL A 20 -4.84 113.08 -16.90
C VAL A 20 -5.50 112.29 -15.78
N SER A 21 -6.06 112.94 -14.76
CA SER A 21 -6.77 112.25 -13.66
C SER A 21 -7.96 111.43 -14.18
N LYS A 22 -8.74 111.96 -15.13
CA LYS A 22 -9.84 111.23 -15.77
C LYS A 22 -9.36 110.01 -16.55
N ASN A 23 -8.32 110.15 -17.37
CA ASN A 23 -7.75 109.04 -18.13
C ASN A 23 -7.15 107.96 -17.23
N VAL A 24 -6.50 108.37 -16.14
CA VAL A 24 -6.00 107.45 -15.11
C VAL A 24 -7.16 106.71 -14.44
N ASN A 25 -8.21 107.41 -14.01
CA ASN A 25 -9.38 106.79 -13.38
C ASN A 25 -10.13 105.82 -14.32
N LEU A 26 -10.26 106.17 -15.60
CA LEU A 26 -10.85 105.28 -16.62
C LEU A 26 -9.98 104.04 -16.84
N THR A 27 -8.65 104.21 -16.88
CA THR A 27 -7.70 103.10 -17.01
C THR A 27 -7.74 102.23 -15.75
N THR A 28 -7.79 102.81 -14.56
CA THR A 28 -7.94 102.07 -13.29
C THR A 28 -9.26 101.29 -13.28
N GLY A 29 -10.37 101.89 -13.71
CA GLY A 29 -11.66 101.19 -13.84
C GLY A 29 -11.60 100.02 -14.82
N ALA A 30 -10.96 100.19 -15.97
CA ALA A 30 -10.75 99.12 -16.95
C ALA A 30 -9.85 98.00 -16.41
N VAL A 31 -8.80 98.34 -15.67
CA VAL A 31 -7.91 97.36 -15.01
C VAL A 31 -8.63 96.59 -13.92
N VAL A 32 -9.44 97.26 -13.09
CA VAL A 32 -10.27 96.60 -12.06
C VAL A 32 -11.31 95.68 -12.71
N ALA A 33 -11.97 96.12 -13.78
CA ALA A 33 -12.92 95.30 -14.53
C ALA A 33 -12.24 94.09 -15.19
N MET A 34 -11.04 94.27 -15.77
CA MET A 34 -10.22 93.19 -16.32
C MET A 34 -9.81 92.21 -15.22
N GLN A 35 -9.35 92.70 -14.07
CA GLN A 35 -8.96 91.87 -12.94
C GLN A 35 -10.15 91.06 -12.41
N ALA A 36 -11.33 91.68 -12.28
CA ALA A 36 -12.55 90.97 -11.92
C ALA A 36 -12.94 89.92 -12.96
N ALA A 37 -12.79 90.22 -14.26
CA ALA A 37 -13.06 89.27 -15.33
C ALA A 37 -12.05 88.09 -15.34
N VAL A 38 -10.77 88.35 -15.05
CA VAL A 38 -9.73 87.32 -14.92
C VAL A 38 -10.03 86.42 -13.72
N VAL A 39 -10.34 86.99 -12.56
CA VAL A 39 -10.72 86.22 -11.36
C VAL A 39 -11.95 85.36 -11.62
N ALA A 40 -12.98 85.91 -12.27
CA ALA A 40 -14.17 85.14 -12.64
C ALA A 40 -13.88 84.05 -13.69
N ALA A 41 -12.89 84.25 -14.57
CA ALA A 41 -12.44 83.24 -15.51
C ALA A 41 -11.62 82.13 -14.81
N GLU A 42 -10.76 82.49 -13.85
CA GLU A 42 -9.99 81.55 -13.03
C GLU A 42 -10.89 80.68 -12.15
N GLU A 43 -11.94 81.25 -11.57
CA GLU A 43 -12.94 80.51 -10.78
C GLU A 43 -13.63 79.46 -11.64
N ARG A 44 -14.17 79.84 -12.82
CA ARG A 44 -14.79 78.89 -13.75
C ARG A 44 -13.81 77.84 -14.28
N ALA A 45 -12.57 78.23 -14.53
CA ALA A 45 -11.53 77.29 -14.97
C ALA A 45 -11.22 76.29 -13.84
N SER A 46 -11.18 76.75 -12.59
CA SER A 46 -10.93 75.90 -11.40
C SER A 46 -12.07 74.91 -11.17
N ASP A 47 -13.32 75.36 -11.29
CA ASP A 47 -14.50 74.48 -11.18
C ASP A 47 -14.49 73.43 -12.29
N LEU A 48 -14.20 73.83 -13.53
CA LEU A 48 -14.13 72.91 -14.66
C LEU A 48 -12.98 71.90 -14.51
N VAL A 49 -11.83 72.32 -13.97
CA VAL A 49 -10.73 71.40 -13.65
C VAL A 49 -11.16 70.44 -12.54
N CYS A 50 -11.79 70.93 -11.47
CA CYS A 50 -12.24 70.11 -10.34
C CYS A 50 -13.26 69.05 -10.79
N ASP A 51 -14.25 69.44 -11.59
CA ASP A 51 -15.25 68.53 -12.14
C ASP A 51 -14.65 67.47 -13.07
N ASN A 52 -13.71 67.87 -13.93
CA ASN A 52 -13.02 66.93 -14.81
C ASN A 52 -12.14 65.96 -14.04
N VAL A 53 -11.45 66.43 -12.99
CA VAL A 53 -10.65 65.58 -12.10
C VAL A 53 -11.54 64.58 -11.37
N ASN A 54 -12.65 65.04 -10.78
CA ASN A 54 -13.62 64.19 -10.10
C ASN A 54 -14.18 63.13 -11.05
N ARG A 55 -14.65 63.54 -12.23
CA ARG A 55 -15.16 62.63 -13.27
C ARG A 55 -14.10 61.63 -13.73
N GLY A 56 -12.86 62.09 -13.94
CA GLY A 56 -11.72 61.25 -14.29
C GLY A 56 -11.45 60.21 -13.21
N PHE A 57 -11.41 60.63 -11.95
CA PHE A 57 -11.22 59.75 -10.79
C PHE A 57 -12.33 58.69 -10.70
N TYR A 58 -13.60 59.09 -10.75
CA TYR A 58 -14.73 58.15 -10.72
C TYR A 58 -14.70 57.16 -11.89
N SER A 59 -14.35 57.62 -13.09
CA SER A 59 -14.18 56.76 -14.27
C SER A 59 -13.07 55.73 -14.06
N LEU A 60 -11.92 56.15 -13.54
CA LEU A 60 -10.79 55.28 -13.23
C LEU A 60 -11.15 54.24 -12.17
N ILE A 61 -11.76 54.66 -11.05
CA ILE A 61 -12.18 53.74 -9.99
C ILE A 61 -13.19 52.73 -10.51
N ARG A 62 -14.19 53.16 -11.28
CA ARG A 62 -15.18 52.26 -11.89
C ARG A 62 -14.52 51.26 -12.83
N SER A 63 -13.57 51.71 -13.65
CA SER A 63 -12.79 50.85 -14.55
C SER A 63 -11.98 49.82 -13.78
N GLN A 64 -11.24 50.24 -12.75
CA GLN A 64 -10.43 49.35 -11.91
C GLN A 64 -11.29 48.32 -11.17
N ILE A 65 -12.44 48.72 -10.62
CA ILE A 65 -13.39 47.80 -9.98
C ILE A 65 -13.90 46.79 -11.00
N SER A 66 -14.26 47.24 -12.21
CA SER A 66 -14.76 46.36 -13.27
C SER A 66 -13.69 45.36 -13.72
N GLN A 67 -12.43 45.79 -13.84
CA GLN A 67 -11.30 44.91 -14.17
C GLN A 67 -11.04 43.87 -13.07
N LYS A 68 -11.06 44.28 -11.80
CA LYS A 68 -10.92 43.35 -10.66
C LYS A 68 -12.07 42.34 -10.63
N LEU A 69 -13.31 42.80 -10.84
CA LEU A 69 -14.48 41.92 -10.89
C LEU A 69 -14.38 40.91 -12.04
N ALA A 70 -13.97 41.34 -13.23
CA ALA A 70 -13.77 40.46 -14.37
C ALA A 70 -12.69 39.41 -14.11
N LYS A 71 -11.58 39.81 -13.47
CA LYS A 71 -10.51 38.89 -13.06
C LYS A 71 -11.02 37.83 -12.09
N TYR A 72 -11.67 38.22 -11.00
CA TYR A 72 -12.21 37.27 -10.02
C TYR A 72 -13.29 36.36 -10.61
N LYS A 73 -14.14 36.90 -11.50
CA LYS A 73 -15.14 36.10 -12.20
C LYS A 73 -14.50 35.04 -13.10
N SER A 74 -13.45 35.40 -13.84
CA SER A 74 -12.69 34.46 -14.68
C SER A 74 -12.04 33.36 -13.85
N GLU A 75 -11.39 33.72 -12.73
CA GLU A 75 -10.77 32.76 -11.82
C GLU A 75 -11.80 31.84 -11.15
N TYR A 76 -12.96 32.37 -10.79
CA TYR A 76 -14.08 31.56 -10.28
C TYR A 76 -14.58 30.56 -11.33
N GLU A 77 -14.81 31.00 -12.56
CA GLU A 77 -15.30 30.12 -13.62
C GLU A 77 -14.30 29.02 -13.99
N SER A 78 -13.00 29.33 -14.01
CA SER A 78 -11.97 28.32 -14.28
C SER A 78 -11.92 27.25 -13.18
N LYS A 79 -11.96 27.65 -11.90
CA LYS A 79 -12.03 26.72 -10.76
C LYS A 79 -13.32 25.91 -10.77
N ARG A 80 -14.45 26.53 -11.09
CA ARG A 80 -15.75 25.85 -11.20
C ARG A 80 -15.74 24.81 -12.32
N MET A 81 -15.14 25.15 -13.46
CA MET A 81 -14.97 24.21 -14.59
C MET A 81 -14.10 23.03 -14.20
N LEU A 82 -12.98 23.27 -13.51
CA LEU A 82 -12.11 22.20 -13.00
C LEU A 82 -12.86 21.28 -12.04
N LEU A 83 -13.60 21.84 -11.08
CA LEU A 83 -14.43 21.05 -10.15
C LEU A 83 -15.50 20.24 -10.89
N SER A 84 -16.14 20.81 -11.92
CA SER A 84 -17.11 20.07 -12.74
C SER A 84 -16.45 18.92 -13.48
N HIS A 85 -15.25 19.12 -14.02
CA HIS A 85 -14.50 18.06 -14.70
C HIS A 85 -14.11 16.95 -13.73
N GLN A 86 -13.53 17.29 -12.57
CA GLN A 86 -13.18 16.33 -11.53
C GLN A 86 -14.40 15.56 -11.02
N LYS A 87 -15.54 16.23 -10.81
CA LYS A 87 -16.80 15.57 -10.45
C LYS A 87 -17.19 14.50 -11.47
N ARG A 88 -17.11 14.80 -12.77
CA ARG A 88 -17.44 13.83 -13.83
C ARG A 88 -16.50 12.64 -13.83
N ALA A 89 -15.20 12.88 -13.63
CA ALA A 89 -14.21 11.81 -13.50
C ALA A 89 -14.48 10.91 -12.29
N LEU A 90 -14.85 11.48 -11.14
CA LEU A 90 -15.20 10.69 -9.95
C LEU A 90 -16.46 9.85 -10.17
N VAL A 91 -17.47 10.39 -10.86
CA VAL A 91 -18.69 9.65 -11.19
C VAL A 91 -18.40 8.50 -12.16
N SER A 92 -17.52 8.69 -13.14
CA SER A 92 -17.14 7.59 -14.05
C SER A 92 -16.39 6.48 -13.32
N ILE A 93 -15.44 6.84 -12.45
CA ILE A 93 -14.71 5.88 -11.61
C ILE A 93 -15.69 5.11 -10.72
N LYS A 94 -16.62 5.80 -10.04
CA LYS A 94 -17.67 5.15 -9.24
C LYS A 94 -18.46 4.13 -10.06
N THR A 95 -18.86 4.50 -11.28
CA THR A 95 -19.64 3.61 -12.16
C THR A 95 -18.85 2.36 -12.56
N ILE A 96 -17.54 2.51 -12.78
CA ILE A 96 -16.63 1.38 -13.05
C ILE A 96 -16.52 0.48 -11.82
N MET A 97 -16.27 1.06 -10.64
CA MET A 97 -16.17 0.31 -9.39
C MET A 97 -17.46 -0.46 -9.07
N GLU A 98 -18.63 0.14 -9.29
CA GLU A 98 -19.92 -0.52 -9.11
C GLU A 98 -20.10 -1.70 -10.08
N ARG A 99 -19.66 -1.56 -11.33
CA ARG A 99 -19.70 -2.65 -12.32
C ARG A 99 -18.78 -3.80 -11.89
N ASP A 100 -17.56 -3.48 -11.47
CA ASP A 100 -16.57 -4.47 -11.07
C ASP A 100 -17.02 -5.20 -9.80
N TYR A 101 -17.52 -4.48 -8.81
CA TYR A 101 -18.12 -5.06 -7.62
C TYR A 101 -19.23 -6.05 -7.97
N ASN A 102 -20.15 -5.66 -8.84
CA ASN A 102 -21.25 -6.52 -9.27
C ASN A 102 -20.77 -7.75 -10.04
N MET A 103 -19.74 -7.60 -10.90
CA MET A 103 -19.14 -8.72 -11.64
C MET A 103 -18.49 -9.72 -10.69
N ILE A 104 -17.66 -9.23 -9.76
CA ILE A 104 -16.93 -10.03 -8.78
C ILE A 104 -17.91 -10.74 -7.85
N SER A 105 -18.88 -10.00 -7.29
CA SER A 105 -19.93 -10.54 -6.42
C SER A 105 -20.68 -11.68 -7.11
N LYS A 106 -21.18 -11.47 -8.33
CA LYS A 106 -21.85 -12.52 -9.11
C LYS A 106 -20.98 -13.75 -9.35
N ARG A 107 -19.69 -13.56 -9.64
CA ARG A 107 -18.74 -14.65 -9.85
C ARG A 107 -18.57 -15.48 -8.57
N TYR A 108 -18.38 -14.83 -7.42
CA TYR A 108 -18.26 -15.52 -6.15
C TYR A 108 -19.57 -16.20 -5.73
N THR A 109 -20.72 -15.56 -5.88
CA THR A 109 -22.02 -16.19 -5.62
C THR A 109 -22.19 -17.46 -6.45
N LYS A 110 -21.85 -17.43 -7.74
CA LYS A 110 -21.92 -18.61 -8.61
C LYS A 110 -20.95 -19.71 -8.17
N LEU A 111 -19.72 -19.35 -7.79
CA LEU A 111 -18.72 -20.28 -7.29
C LEU A 111 -19.20 -20.98 -6.01
N PHE A 112 -19.67 -20.22 -5.01
CA PHE A 112 -20.15 -20.77 -3.75
C PHE A 112 -21.39 -21.65 -3.94
N ASN A 113 -22.34 -21.23 -4.78
CA ASN A 113 -23.50 -22.07 -5.10
C ASN A 113 -23.09 -23.36 -5.82
N GLY A 114 -22.12 -23.28 -6.74
CA GLY A 114 -21.56 -24.45 -7.40
C GLY A 114 -20.85 -25.39 -6.44
N LEU A 115 -20.06 -24.86 -5.50
CA LEU A 115 -19.41 -25.66 -4.46
C LEU A 115 -20.43 -26.31 -3.53
N ASN A 116 -21.47 -25.59 -3.12
CA ASN A 116 -22.52 -26.10 -2.27
C ASN A 116 -23.30 -27.24 -2.96
N SER A 117 -23.63 -27.08 -4.23
CA SER A 117 -24.26 -28.14 -5.03
C SER A 117 -23.37 -29.37 -5.17
N ASN A 118 -22.08 -29.18 -5.46
CA ASN A 118 -21.13 -30.30 -5.52
C ASN A 118 -20.98 -31.01 -4.18
N LEU A 119 -20.95 -30.27 -3.08
CA LEU A 119 -20.90 -30.82 -1.73
C LEU A 119 -22.15 -31.66 -1.45
N GLN A 120 -23.34 -31.15 -1.78
CA GLN A 120 -24.59 -31.89 -1.63
C GLN A 120 -24.58 -33.20 -2.42
N THR A 121 -24.12 -33.19 -3.67
CA THR A 121 -24.00 -34.41 -4.48
C THR A 121 -23.02 -35.40 -3.87
N ARG A 122 -21.86 -34.94 -3.39
CA ARG A 122 -20.86 -35.82 -2.77
C ARG A 122 -21.37 -36.45 -1.46
N VAL A 123 -22.04 -35.67 -0.61
CA VAL A 123 -22.67 -36.20 0.61
C VAL A 123 -23.68 -37.28 0.25
N PHE A 124 -24.53 -37.02 -0.76
CA PHE A 124 -25.49 -38.00 -1.24
C PHE A 124 -24.82 -39.28 -1.78
N GLU A 125 -23.74 -39.16 -2.55
CA GLU A 125 -22.99 -40.31 -3.08
C GLU A 125 -22.34 -41.15 -1.98
N VAL A 126 -21.86 -40.51 -0.91
CA VAL A 126 -21.28 -41.19 0.27
C VAL A 126 -22.36 -41.96 1.03
N ASP A 127 -23.57 -41.39 1.18
CA ASP A 127 -24.67 -42.03 1.90
C ASP A 127 -25.37 -43.13 1.09
N LYS A 128 -25.35 -43.03 -0.25
CA LYS A 128 -25.97 -43.97 -1.18
C LYS A 128 -25.67 -45.45 -0.89
N PRO A 129 -24.41 -45.92 -0.75
CA PRO A 129 -24.12 -47.33 -0.48
C PRO A 129 -24.69 -47.83 0.84
N MET A 130 -24.80 -46.97 1.87
CA MET A 130 -25.41 -47.33 3.16
C MET A 130 -26.92 -47.54 3.01
N ILE A 131 -27.60 -46.64 2.27
CA ILE A 131 -29.03 -46.77 1.98
C ILE A 131 -29.29 -48.02 1.13
N ASP A 132 -28.48 -48.25 0.09
CA ASP A 132 -28.60 -49.42 -0.79
C ASP A 132 -28.36 -50.74 -0.03
N PHE A 133 -27.36 -50.79 0.86
CA PHE A 133 -27.10 -51.94 1.71
C PHE A 133 -28.29 -52.24 2.63
N SER A 134 -28.82 -51.21 3.29
CA SER A 134 -29.97 -51.33 4.18
C SER A 134 -31.20 -51.86 3.45
N TYR A 135 -31.49 -51.33 2.27
CA TYR A 135 -32.70 -51.70 1.53
C TYR A 135 -32.58 -53.06 0.84
N ARG A 136 -31.46 -53.34 0.17
CA ARG A 136 -31.31 -54.51 -0.70
C ARG A 136 -30.73 -55.72 0.03
N ASP A 137 -29.71 -55.52 0.84
CA ASP A 137 -28.88 -56.62 1.33
C ASP A 137 -29.35 -57.12 2.70
N ILE A 138 -29.81 -56.24 3.60
CA ILE A 138 -30.41 -56.66 4.88
C ILE A 138 -31.67 -57.51 4.66
N GLY A 139 -32.55 -57.12 3.73
CA GLY A 139 -33.77 -57.87 3.41
C GLY A 139 -33.47 -59.27 2.84
N ARG A 140 -32.51 -59.35 1.90
CA ARG A 140 -32.07 -60.63 1.31
C ARG A 140 -31.36 -61.52 2.33
N MET A 141 -30.46 -60.96 3.13
CA MET A 141 -29.75 -61.67 4.21
C MET A 141 -30.73 -62.20 5.26
N THR A 142 -31.72 -61.41 5.66
CA THR A 142 -32.79 -61.82 6.57
C THR A 142 -33.57 -63.01 6.00
N ASN A 143 -34.03 -62.92 4.76
CA ASN A 143 -34.80 -64.00 4.15
C ASN A 143 -33.96 -65.27 3.98
N ARG A 144 -32.72 -65.15 3.50
CA ARG A 144 -31.81 -66.28 3.32
C ARG A 144 -31.40 -66.91 4.65
N SER A 145 -31.19 -66.12 5.71
CA SER A 145 -30.98 -66.63 7.07
C SER A 145 -32.18 -67.41 7.58
N LYS A 146 -33.42 -66.94 7.35
CA LYS A 146 -34.64 -67.67 7.76
C LYS A 146 -34.72 -69.03 7.06
N TYR A 147 -34.42 -69.09 5.76
CA TYR A 147 -34.44 -70.33 4.98
C TYR A 147 -33.34 -71.31 5.41
N LEU A 148 -32.12 -70.84 5.72
CA LEU A 148 -31.02 -71.71 6.16
C LEU A 148 -31.24 -72.35 7.54
N THR A 149 -32.02 -71.72 8.42
CA THR A 149 -32.49 -72.36 9.67
C THR A 149 -33.61 -73.39 9.45
N ALA A 150 -34.25 -73.41 8.27
CA ALA A 150 -35.43 -74.24 8.00
C ALA A 150 -35.13 -75.57 7.28
N VAL A 151 -33.88 -75.87 6.95
CA VAL A 151 -33.46 -77.04 6.16
C VAL A 151 -32.41 -77.78 7.00
N VAL A 152 -32.58 -78.93 7.68
CA VAL A 152 -33.16 -80.29 7.45
C VAL A 152 -32.92 -81.10 8.78
N PRO A 153 -33.54 -82.28 9.16
CA PRO A 153 -34.34 -83.28 8.39
C PRO A 153 -35.65 -83.85 9.01
N LEU A 154 -36.58 -84.23 8.13
CA LEU A 154 -37.24 -85.55 7.89
C LEU A 154 -37.52 -86.63 8.98
N THR A 155 -37.16 -86.53 10.27
CA THR A 155 -37.63 -87.49 11.31
C THR A 155 -37.90 -86.82 12.67
N GLN A 156 -39.11 -86.99 13.22
CA GLN A 156 -39.74 -86.05 14.17
C GLN A 156 -39.08 -85.84 15.55
N LEU A 157 -38.25 -86.75 16.07
CA LEU A 157 -37.71 -86.64 17.44
C LEU A 157 -36.19 -86.39 17.48
N GLU A 158 -35.40 -87.08 16.67
CA GLU A 158 -33.95 -86.82 16.56
C GLU A 158 -33.64 -85.50 15.87
N SER A 159 -34.52 -85.05 14.97
CA SER A 159 -34.40 -83.78 14.24
C SER A 159 -34.52 -82.55 15.14
N VAL A 160 -35.41 -82.57 16.15
CA VAL A 160 -35.64 -81.40 17.01
C VAL A 160 -34.42 -81.13 17.89
N ALA A 161 -33.85 -82.16 18.51
CA ALA A 161 -32.65 -82.01 19.33
C ALA A 161 -31.42 -81.57 18.51
N SER A 162 -31.26 -82.10 17.30
CA SER A 162 -30.19 -81.70 16.39
C SER A 162 -30.38 -80.26 15.87
N SER A 163 -31.61 -79.90 15.50
CA SER A 163 -31.97 -78.53 15.08
C SER A 163 -31.75 -77.51 16.19
N GLN A 164 -32.15 -77.82 17.43
CA GLN A 164 -31.87 -76.97 18.60
C GLN A 164 -30.35 -76.80 18.83
N LYS A 165 -29.56 -77.86 18.69
CA LYS A 165 -28.09 -77.76 18.76
C LYS A 165 -27.51 -76.91 17.64
N ILE A 166 -28.02 -77.00 16.41
CA ILE A 166 -27.59 -76.19 15.26
C ILE A 166 -27.98 -74.72 15.46
N VAL A 167 -29.18 -74.43 15.97
CA VAL A 167 -29.63 -73.07 16.28
C VAL A 167 -28.80 -72.49 17.43
N ALA A 168 -28.58 -73.24 18.51
CA ALA A 168 -27.73 -72.83 19.61
C ALA A 168 -26.27 -72.60 19.17
N SER A 169 -25.74 -73.45 18.28
CA SER A 169 -24.41 -73.30 17.70
C SER A 169 -24.32 -72.04 16.81
N ASN A 170 -25.32 -71.78 15.98
CA ASN A 170 -25.41 -70.55 15.19
C ASN A 170 -25.50 -69.30 16.07
N ILE A 171 -26.28 -69.34 17.16
CA ILE A 171 -26.37 -68.24 18.12
C ILE A 171 -25.02 -68.02 18.81
N LYS A 172 -24.33 -69.09 19.24
CA LYS A 172 -22.98 -69.00 19.81
C LYS A 172 -21.97 -68.42 18.83
N GLN A 173 -21.99 -68.87 17.56
CA GLN A 173 -21.11 -68.34 16.53
C GLN A 173 -21.38 -66.85 16.25
N ARG A 174 -22.66 -66.45 16.18
CA ARG A 174 -23.04 -65.04 16.01
C ARG A 174 -22.64 -64.19 17.22
N GLY A 175 -22.82 -64.70 18.43
CA GLY A 175 -22.37 -64.06 19.66
C GLY A 175 -20.85 -63.87 19.71
N LEU A 176 -20.08 -64.90 19.33
CA LEU A 176 -18.62 -64.83 19.23
C LEU A 176 -18.18 -63.79 18.19
N ASN A 177 -18.83 -63.77 17.03
CA ASN A 177 -18.54 -62.76 16.00
C ASN A 177 -18.84 -61.34 16.50
N ALA A 178 -19.95 -61.14 17.22
CA ALA A 178 -20.29 -59.84 17.81
C ALA A 178 -19.26 -59.40 18.87
N ILE A 179 -18.83 -60.31 19.75
CA ILE A 179 -17.77 -60.05 20.73
C ILE A 179 -16.46 -59.66 20.03
N ASN A 180 -16.09 -60.36 18.95
CA ASN A 180 -14.90 -60.02 18.17
C ASN A 180 -15.02 -58.67 17.47
N SER A 181 -16.20 -58.31 16.94
CA SER A 181 -16.47 -56.99 16.38
C SER A 181 -16.38 -55.89 17.43
N ILE A 182 -16.90 -56.10 18.65
CA ILE A 182 -16.77 -55.15 19.76
C ILE A 182 -15.31 -54.98 20.17
N LYS A 183 -14.55 -56.08 20.27
CA LYS A 183 -13.11 -56.04 20.54
C LYS A 183 -12.36 -55.22 19.50
N ALA A 184 -12.62 -55.46 18.22
CA ALA A 184 -12.00 -54.71 17.13
C ALA A 184 -12.35 -53.22 17.20
N PHE A 185 -13.62 -52.89 17.48
CA PHE A 185 -14.07 -51.51 17.64
C PHE A 185 -13.36 -50.77 18.78
N ILE A 186 -13.22 -51.41 19.96
CA ILE A 186 -12.52 -50.80 21.10
C ILE A 186 -11.04 -50.54 20.76
N LEU A 187 -10.38 -51.48 20.09
CA LEU A 187 -8.99 -51.31 19.64
C LEU A 187 -8.85 -50.15 18.64
N GLU A 188 -9.76 -50.08 17.66
CA GLU A 188 -9.75 -49.02 16.65
C GLU A 188 -10.03 -47.65 17.28
N MET A 189 -10.99 -47.57 18.20
CA MET A 189 -11.30 -46.34 18.93
C MET A 189 -10.09 -45.85 19.75
N HIS A 190 -9.36 -46.76 20.41
CA HIS A 190 -8.16 -46.40 21.14
C HIS A 190 -7.02 -45.91 20.22
N ASN A 191 -6.85 -46.56 19.06
CA ASN A 191 -5.90 -46.10 18.04
C ASN A 191 -6.27 -44.71 17.51
N GLN A 192 -7.55 -44.46 17.25
CA GLN A 192 -8.04 -43.14 16.81
C GLN A 192 -7.82 -42.07 17.88
N GLU A 193 -8.06 -42.38 19.16
CA GLU A 193 -7.78 -41.46 20.27
C GLU A 193 -6.27 -41.12 20.36
N SER A 194 -5.40 -42.13 20.20
CA SER A 194 -3.94 -41.93 20.17
C SER A 194 -3.50 -41.08 18.99
N LEU A 195 -4.06 -41.32 17.80
CA LEU A 195 -3.78 -40.52 16.61
C LEU A 195 -4.30 -39.08 16.77
N ALA A 196 -5.50 -38.89 17.30
CA ALA A 196 -6.06 -37.58 17.57
C ALA A 196 -5.18 -36.77 18.55
N LYS A 197 -4.67 -37.41 19.62
CA LYS A 197 -3.71 -36.79 20.55
C LYS A 197 -2.36 -36.44 19.90
N LYS A 198 -1.92 -37.16 18.87
CA LYS A 198 -0.70 -36.83 18.12
C LYS A 198 -0.90 -35.71 17.11
N ILE A 199 -2.10 -35.59 16.54
CA ILE A 199 -2.45 -34.56 15.55
C ILE A 199 -2.78 -33.24 16.23
N LEU A 200 -3.45 -33.29 17.38
CA LEU A 200 -3.61 -32.14 18.26
C LEU A 200 -2.23 -31.81 18.84
N VAL A 201 -1.53 -30.88 18.21
CA VAL A 201 -0.38 -30.21 18.80
C VAL A 201 -0.87 -29.57 20.10
N ASP A 202 -0.41 -30.08 21.25
CA ASP A 202 -0.48 -29.32 22.50
C ASP A 202 0.41 -28.09 22.29
N ASP A 203 -0.18 -27.00 21.80
CA ASP A 203 0.47 -25.68 21.63
C ASP A 203 0.77 -24.99 22.96
N ILE A 204 0.84 -25.74 24.06
CA ILE A 204 1.43 -25.26 25.30
C ILE A 204 2.90 -25.66 25.25
N VAL A 205 3.67 -24.90 24.48
CA VAL A 205 5.14 -24.90 24.55
C VAL A 205 5.55 -24.37 25.93
N THR A 206 5.52 -25.25 26.93
CA THR A 206 6.06 -25.03 28.28
C THR A 206 7.56 -25.30 28.36
N ARG A 207 8.28 -25.23 27.23
CA ARG A 207 9.74 -25.31 27.20
C ARG A 207 10.29 -24.07 26.52
N ASN A 208 10.94 -23.21 27.31
CA ASN A 208 11.92 -22.24 26.83
C ASN A 208 12.94 -23.00 25.98
N SER A 209 12.68 -23.05 24.68
CA SER A 209 13.55 -23.68 23.70
C SER A 209 14.32 -22.54 23.08
N GLU A 210 15.64 -22.54 23.23
CA GLU A 210 16.51 -21.53 22.62
C GLU A 210 16.29 -21.57 21.10
N ALA A 211 15.67 -20.51 20.57
CA ALA A 211 15.44 -20.36 19.15
C ALA A 211 16.60 -19.57 18.56
N TYR A 212 17.29 -20.17 17.59
CA TYR A 212 18.39 -19.52 16.86
C TYR A 212 17.86 -18.93 15.56
N LEU A 213 18.19 -17.67 15.29
CA LEU A 213 17.84 -16.99 14.05
C LEU A 213 19.05 -16.98 13.11
N PRO A 214 18.94 -17.50 11.87
CA PRO A 214 20.03 -17.39 10.91
C PRO A 214 20.19 -15.93 10.47
N VAL A 215 21.41 -15.40 10.58
CA VAL A 215 21.77 -14.07 10.07
C VAL A 215 22.93 -14.24 9.10
N ALA A 216 22.81 -13.66 7.91
CA ALA A 216 23.90 -13.64 6.93
C ALA A 216 24.73 -12.36 7.10
N LEU A 217 26.06 -12.51 7.13
CA LEU A 217 27.02 -11.42 7.18
C LEU A 217 27.73 -11.35 5.83
N CYS A 218 27.71 -10.19 5.19
CA CYS A 218 28.41 -9.94 3.94
C CYS A 218 29.42 -8.81 4.12
N GLU A 219 30.69 -9.12 3.90
CA GLU A 219 31.76 -8.11 3.80
C GLU A 219 32.12 -7.91 2.33
N PHE A 220 32.09 -6.66 1.88
CA PHE A 220 32.60 -6.28 0.57
C PHE A 220 33.62 -5.15 0.69
N GLU A 221 34.65 -5.20 -0.14
CA GLU A 221 35.69 -4.18 -0.23
C GLU A 221 35.33 -3.26 -1.39
N ASN A 222 35.07 -1.99 -1.07
CA ASN A 222 34.45 -1.08 -2.04
C ASN A 222 35.46 -0.21 -2.80
N ASP A 223 36.76 -0.26 -2.45
CA ASP A 223 37.79 0.55 -3.10
C ASP A 223 39.19 -0.07 -2.97
N SER A 224 40.09 0.28 -3.90
CA SER A 224 41.50 -0.13 -3.94
C SER A 224 42.36 0.35 -2.75
N LEU A 225 41.73 1.00 -1.76
CA LEU A 225 42.29 1.44 -0.48
C LEU A 225 41.96 0.50 0.70
N GLY A 226 41.32 -0.66 0.47
CA GLY A 226 41.16 -1.67 1.52
C GLY A 226 40.03 -1.42 2.51
N ASN A 227 39.13 -0.47 2.24
CA ASN A 227 38.00 -0.18 3.11
C ASN A 227 36.90 -1.24 2.94
N ARG A 228 36.71 -2.07 3.97
CA ARG A 228 35.72 -3.15 4.02
C ARG A 228 34.43 -2.64 4.66
N VAL A 229 33.31 -2.84 3.98
CA VAL A 229 31.97 -2.55 4.47
C VAL A 229 31.29 -3.88 4.82
N THR A 230 30.73 -3.97 6.02
CA THR A 230 30.03 -5.16 6.51
C THR A 230 28.52 -4.88 6.59
N GLU A 231 27.71 -5.65 5.87
CA GLU A 231 26.25 -5.61 5.92
C GLU A 231 25.67 -6.91 6.49
N PHE A 232 24.61 -6.79 7.30
CA PHE A 232 23.92 -7.92 7.93
C PHE A 232 22.51 -8.10 7.37
N PHE A 233 22.18 -9.32 6.94
CA PHE A 233 20.86 -9.68 6.42
C PHE A 233 20.17 -10.67 7.38
N ALA A 234 19.08 -10.22 8.01
CA ALA A 234 18.18 -11.08 8.78
C ALA A 234 16.92 -11.41 7.93
N PRO A 235 16.29 -12.59 8.11
CA PRO A 235 15.05 -12.94 7.41
C PRO A 235 13.93 -11.95 7.73
N GLY A 236 13.59 -11.09 6.78
CA GLY A 236 12.72 -9.92 7.01
C GLY A 236 11.22 -10.18 6.94
N GLU A 237 10.76 -11.37 6.52
CA GLU A 237 9.33 -11.61 6.28
C GLU A 237 8.51 -11.89 7.55
N SER A 238 9.16 -12.23 8.66
CA SER A 238 8.48 -12.66 9.90
C SER A 238 8.78 -11.82 11.14
N LEU A 239 9.67 -10.82 11.05
CA LEU A 239 10.14 -10.04 12.19
C LEU A 239 9.74 -8.56 12.08
N HIS A 240 9.28 -7.99 13.19
CA HIS A 240 8.95 -6.57 13.27
C HIS A 240 10.21 -5.72 13.05
N GLN A 241 10.11 -4.62 12.30
CA GLN A 241 11.26 -3.83 11.85
C GLN A 241 12.14 -3.31 13.00
N ALA A 242 11.54 -3.02 14.16
CA ALA A 242 12.24 -2.65 15.38
C ALA A 242 13.17 -3.78 15.91
N ALA A 243 12.72 -5.04 15.85
CA ALA A 243 13.52 -6.19 16.28
C ALA A 243 14.71 -6.41 15.34
N VAL A 244 14.51 -6.25 14.03
CA VAL A 244 15.57 -6.32 13.02
C VAL A 244 16.65 -5.27 13.29
N THR A 245 16.26 -4.03 13.61
CA THR A 245 17.23 -2.96 13.94
C THR A 245 17.97 -3.19 15.26
N SER A 246 17.32 -3.79 16.27
CA SER A 246 17.99 -4.13 17.53
C SER A 246 19.01 -5.25 17.33
N ILE A 247 18.67 -6.27 16.54
CA ILE A 247 19.56 -7.39 16.21
C ILE A 247 20.76 -6.88 15.41
N SER A 248 20.55 -6.04 14.39
CA SER A 248 21.66 -5.50 13.60
C SER A 248 22.61 -4.70 14.48
N ASN A 249 22.09 -3.83 15.36
CA ASN A 249 22.93 -3.01 16.24
C ASN A 249 23.73 -3.84 17.26
N ALA A 250 23.11 -4.88 17.83
CA ALA A 250 23.81 -5.81 18.73
C ALA A 250 24.94 -6.56 18.00
N LEU A 251 24.67 -7.07 16.80
CA LEU A 251 25.66 -7.79 15.99
C LEU A 251 26.81 -6.88 15.55
N HIS A 252 26.54 -5.64 15.12
CA HIS A 252 27.58 -4.67 14.81
C HIS A 252 28.52 -4.45 16.02
N SER A 253 27.96 -4.34 17.24
CA SER A 253 28.76 -4.12 18.45
C SER A 253 29.63 -5.32 18.87
N GLU A 254 29.13 -6.55 18.67
CA GLU A 254 29.93 -7.76 18.96
C GLU A 254 31.00 -8.00 17.90
N PHE A 255 30.66 -7.88 16.61
CA PHE A 255 31.61 -8.14 15.51
C PHE A 255 32.74 -7.11 15.41
N HIS A 256 32.52 -5.86 15.82
CA HIS A 256 33.62 -4.88 15.88
C HIS A 256 34.68 -5.22 16.94
N ASN A 257 34.33 -6.02 17.96
CA ASN A 257 35.22 -6.39 19.06
C ASN A 257 35.85 -7.77 18.92
N THR A 258 35.44 -8.58 17.93
CA THR A 258 36.08 -9.86 17.65
C THR A 258 37.35 -9.62 16.84
N PRO A 259 38.55 -9.96 17.35
CA PRO A 259 39.74 -9.97 16.50
C PRO A 259 39.49 -10.94 15.34
N GLN A 260 39.55 -10.45 14.10
CA GLN A 260 39.54 -11.30 12.91
C GLN A 260 40.70 -12.27 13.04
N ASN A 261 40.42 -13.51 13.47
CA ASN A 261 41.37 -14.59 13.39
C ASN A 261 41.69 -14.77 11.90
N GLN A 262 42.85 -14.25 11.51
CA GLN A 262 43.58 -14.65 10.32
C GLN A 262 44.01 -16.11 10.51
N ASP A 263 43.06 -17.04 10.46
CA ASP A 263 43.39 -18.45 10.56
C ASP A 263 43.83 -18.96 9.20
N LEU A 264 45.15 -18.90 9.02
CA LEU A 264 45.97 -19.62 8.04
C LEU A 264 45.65 -21.13 7.94
N TYR A 265 44.82 -21.69 8.82
CA TYR A 265 44.47 -23.12 8.88
C TYR A 265 43.40 -23.55 7.87
N SER A 266 42.40 -22.71 7.53
CA SER A 266 41.36 -23.10 6.56
C SER A 266 41.91 -23.26 5.14
N ARG A 267 42.99 -22.55 4.79
CA ARG A 267 43.52 -22.54 3.42
C ARG A 267 44.28 -23.82 3.06
N GLN A 268 44.89 -24.48 4.05
CA GLN A 268 45.64 -25.71 3.84
C GLN A 268 44.71 -26.93 3.77
N GLU A 269 43.66 -26.96 4.58
CA GLU A 269 42.62 -28.00 4.51
C GLU A 269 41.81 -27.91 3.22
N VAL A 270 41.42 -26.71 2.78
CA VAL A 270 40.73 -26.51 1.49
C VAL A 270 41.60 -26.94 0.32
N ARG A 271 42.91 -26.67 0.36
CA ARG A 271 43.86 -27.19 -0.64
C ARG A 271 43.89 -28.72 -0.63
N ASN A 272 43.92 -29.35 0.54
CA ASN A 272 43.99 -30.81 0.66
C ASN A 272 42.71 -31.49 0.16
N GLU A 273 41.53 -30.95 0.48
CA GLU A 273 40.26 -31.46 -0.05
C GLU A 273 40.14 -31.21 -1.57
N PHE A 274 40.59 -30.06 -2.07
CA PHE A 274 40.61 -29.81 -3.51
C PHE A 274 41.52 -30.80 -4.27
N LEU A 275 42.72 -31.09 -3.73
CA LEU A 275 43.63 -32.07 -4.31
C LEU A 275 43.02 -33.49 -4.29
N LYS A 276 42.30 -33.85 -3.22
CA LYS A 276 41.58 -35.12 -3.10
C LYS A 276 40.44 -35.24 -4.12
N LEU A 277 39.66 -34.18 -4.33
CA LEU A 277 38.61 -34.15 -5.36
C LEU A 277 39.18 -34.24 -6.79
N ILE A 278 40.35 -33.66 -7.03
CA ILE A 278 41.05 -33.81 -8.32
C ILE A 278 41.60 -35.23 -8.49
N SER A 279 42.12 -35.87 -7.44
CA SER A 279 42.62 -37.24 -7.54
C SER A 279 41.49 -38.25 -7.79
N ASP A 280 40.32 -38.04 -7.20
CA ASP A 280 39.14 -38.90 -7.38
C ASP A 280 38.43 -38.67 -8.72
N SER A 281 38.75 -37.57 -9.41
CA SER A 281 38.16 -37.22 -10.71
C SER A 281 38.71 -38.09 -11.86
N LYS A 282 37.82 -38.73 -12.62
CA LYS A 282 38.13 -39.55 -13.82
C LYS A 282 38.54 -38.74 -15.06
N LYS A 283 38.93 -37.47 -14.89
CA LYS A 283 39.27 -36.57 -16.01
C LYS A 283 40.70 -36.82 -16.52
N PRO A 284 41.01 -36.47 -17.78
CA PRO A 284 42.35 -36.65 -18.36
C PRO A 284 43.43 -35.93 -17.54
N ALA A 285 44.63 -36.51 -17.44
CA ALA A 285 45.74 -35.98 -16.63
C ALA A 285 46.02 -34.50 -16.90
N ARG A 286 46.05 -34.09 -18.16
CA ARG A 286 46.28 -32.71 -18.59
C ARG A 286 45.28 -31.70 -18.01
N VAL A 287 44.01 -32.10 -17.81
CA VAL A 287 42.98 -31.21 -17.25
C VAL A 287 43.14 -31.09 -15.73
N ARG A 288 43.62 -32.15 -15.07
CA ARG A 288 43.92 -32.13 -13.64
C ARG A 288 45.12 -31.22 -13.35
N ASP A 289 46.17 -31.29 -14.18
CA ASP A 289 47.36 -30.46 -14.02
C ASP A 289 47.03 -28.97 -14.23
N VAL A 290 46.24 -28.64 -15.26
CA VAL A 290 45.76 -27.26 -15.50
C VAL A 290 44.86 -26.77 -14.37
N ALA A 291 44.02 -27.62 -13.79
CA ALA A 291 43.18 -27.24 -12.64
C ALA A 291 44.00 -26.94 -11.37
N ILE A 292 45.09 -27.68 -11.14
CA ILE A 292 46.03 -27.40 -10.05
C ILE A 292 46.79 -26.10 -10.33
N GLU A 293 47.21 -25.86 -11.57
CA GLU A 293 47.90 -24.64 -11.98
C GLU A 293 47.00 -23.40 -11.80
N LEU A 294 45.74 -23.47 -12.21
CA LEU A 294 44.75 -22.40 -12.03
C LEU A 294 44.43 -22.13 -10.56
N PHE A 295 44.33 -23.18 -9.73
CA PHE A 295 44.14 -23.00 -8.29
C PHE A 295 45.34 -22.30 -7.63
N ASN A 296 46.55 -22.57 -8.12
CA ASN A 296 47.77 -21.91 -7.64
C ASN A 296 47.93 -20.48 -8.20
N SER A 297 47.46 -20.19 -9.42
CA SER A 297 47.59 -18.87 -10.06
C SER A 297 46.54 -17.86 -9.58
N GLY A 298 45.40 -18.30 -9.06
CA GLY A 298 44.42 -17.47 -8.35
C GLY A 298 44.87 -17.02 -6.96
N LEU A 299 46.06 -17.45 -6.49
CA LEU A 299 46.67 -16.95 -5.27
C LEU A 299 47.47 -15.68 -5.60
N PRO A 300 47.30 -14.57 -4.86
CA PRO A 300 48.14 -13.39 -5.05
C PRO A 300 49.60 -13.80 -4.85
N GLN A 301 50.42 -13.58 -5.89
CA GLN A 301 51.85 -13.85 -5.83
C GLN A 301 52.45 -13.04 -4.69
N ARG A 302 53.08 -13.72 -3.72
CA ARG A 302 54.01 -13.06 -2.79
C ARG A 302 55.12 -12.44 -3.66
N GLU A 303 55.14 -11.12 -3.78
CA GLU A 303 56.38 -10.42 -4.11
C GLU A 303 57.42 -10.84 -3.08
N LYS A 304 58.45 -11.53 -3.55
CA LYS A 304 59.59 -11.92 -2.74
C LYS A 304 60.33 -10.65 -2.34
N SER A 305 60.50 -10.45 -1.03
CA SER A 305 61.64 -9.72 -0.49
C SER A 305 62.91 -10.55 -0.67
#